data_AF-A0A438IIR4-F1
#
_entry.id   AF-A0A438IIR4-F1
#
_cell.length_a   1.000
_cell.length_b   1.000
_cell.length_c   1.000
_cell.angle_alpha   90.00
_cell.angle_beta   90.00
_cell.angle_gamma   90.00
#
_symmetry.space_group_name_H-M   'P 1'
#
loop_
_entity.id
_entity.type
_entity.pdbx_description
1 polymer ?
#
loop_
_entity_poly.entity_id
_entity_poly.type
_entity_poly.pdbx_seq_one_letter_code
_entity_poly.pdbx_strand_id
1 'polypeptide(L)'
;MSIHSHIFTLFLLLLALLLSASIPITGHEFSIKEATVHDFRMAFQQNKLTSRKLVRFYLGEIHKLNPILRGVIEVNPDALLQADKADKEKKAKSLRSLRGLHGIPILLKDNIATKDKMNTTAGSFALLKSVVPRDAGVNPYVLSATPCGSSSGSAISVAANLAAVSLGTETMGSILCPSHFNSVVGIKPTVGLTSRAGVVPISPRQDTVGPICRTVSDAVEVLDVIVGFDKRDKATRTASKYIPRGGYKQFLNANGLKGKRLGIVRNPPYMFENVSVQPQVFEHHFHTLRQGGAVLVDHLKIANIDVSLAPPE
;
A
#
# COMPACT_ATOMS: atom_id res chain seq x y z
N MET A 1 -69.80 -28.33 38.99
CA MET A 1 -68.95 -28.78 37.86
C MET A 1 -68.04 -27.64 37.34
N SER A 2 -67.24 -26.98 38.18
CA SER A 2 -66.38 -25.87 37.69
C SER A 2 -64.96 -25.85 38.27
N ILE A 3 -64.70 -26.45 39.44
CA ILE A 3 -63.37 -26.40 40.07
C ILE A 3 -62.39 -27.44 39.49
N HIS A 4 -62.87 -28.59 39.02
CA HIS A 4 -62.01 -29.64 38.45
C HIS A 4 -61.49 -29.31 37.03
N SER A 5 -62.21 -28.46 36.28
CA SER A 5 -61.80 -28.06 34.92
C SER A 5 -60.57 -27.15 34.96
N HIS A 6 -60.55 -26.19 35.90
CA HIS A 6 -59.46 -25.21 36.03
C HIS A 6 -58.15 -25.81 36.55
N ILE A 7 -58.20 -26.82 37.43
CA ILE A 7 -57.01 -27.52 37.93
C ILE A 7 -56.37 -28.35 36.79
N PHE A 8 -57.19 -28.98 35.95
CA PHE A 8 -56.71 -29.75 34.81
C PHE A 8 -56.11 -28.85 33.71
N THR A 9 -56.68 -27.66 33.47
CA THR A 9 -56.11 -26.69 32.53
C THR A 9 -54.79 -26.10 33.05
N LEU A 10 -54.69 -25.82 34.35
CA LEU A 10 -53.47 -25.29 34.95
C LEU A 10 -52.33 -26.32 34.92
N PHE A 11 -52.64 -27.61 35.11
CA PHE A 11 -51.67 -28.71 35.03
C PHE A 11 -51.17 -28.94 33.59
N LEU A 12 -52.05 -28.85 32.59
CA LEU A 12 -51.68 -28.92 31.17
C LEU A 12 -50.84 -27.71 30.72
N LEU A 13 -51.13 -26.50 31.22
CA LEU A 13 -50.32 -25.31 30.97
C LEU A 13 -48.93 -25.40 31.63
N LEU A 14 -48.83 -25.95 32.85
CA LEU A 14 -47.54 -26.16 33.50
C LEU A 14 -46.69 -27.23 32.78
N LEU A 15 -47.34 -28.30 32.28
CA LEU A 15 -46.68 -29.36 31.52
C LEU A 15 -46.21 -28.85 30.14
N ALA A 16 -46.99 -27.97 29.48
CA ALA A 16 -46.59 -27.31 28.23
C ALA A 16 -45.44 -26.29 28.43
N LEU A 17 -45.36 -25.62 29.59
CA LEU A 17 -44.22 -24.76 29.94
C LEU A 17 -42.96 -25.56 30.32
N LEU A 18 -43.10 -26.77 30.87
CA LEU A 18 -41.96 -27.65 31.17
C LEU A 18 -41.43 -28.40 29.93
N LEU A 19 -42.25 -28.55 28.89
CA LEU A 19 -41.88 -29.17 27.60
C LEU A 19 -41.29 -28.19 26.57
N SER A 20 -41.22 -26.89 26.87
CA SER A 20 -40.70 -25.87 25.94
C SER A 20 -39.24 -25.45 26.18
N ALA A 21 -38.53 -26.13 27.08
CA ALA A 21 -37.12 -25.83 27.35
C ALA A 21 -36.20 -27.01 26.97
N SER A 22 -35.97 -27.17 25.66
CA SER A 22 -34.74 -27.74 25.09
C SER A 22 -34.78 -27.56 23.56
N ILE A 23 -34.75 -26.33 23.07
CA ILE A 23 -34.28 -26.11 21.71
C ILE A 23 -32.79 -26.43 21.76
N PRO A 24 -32.28 -27.48 21.08
CA PRO A 24 -30.85 -27.61 20.94
C PRO A 24 -30.43 -26.39 20.12
N ILE A 25 -29.73 -25.46 20.77
CA ILE A 25 -28.98 -24.43 20.06
C ILE A 25 -27.95 -25.23 19.25
N THR A 26 -28.29 -25.57 18.02
CA THR A 26 -27.35 -26.07 17.02
C THR A 26 -26.38 -24.92 16.79
N GLY A 27 -25.33 -24.87 17.62
CA GLY A 27 -24.20 -24.02 17.36
C GLY A 27 -23.65 -24.42 16.01
N HIS A 28 -23.90 -23.63 14.98
CA HIS A 28 -23.27 -23.80 13.69
C HIS A 28 -21.77 -23.92 13.93
N GLU A 29 -21.18 -25.05 13.53
CA GLU A 29 -19.75 -25.28 13.62
C GLU A 29 -19.03 -24.17 12.85
N PHE A 30 -18.04 -23.54 13.46
CA PHE A 30 -17.31 -22.44 12.84
C PHE A 30 -16.58 -22.95 11.58
N SER A 31 -16.97 -22.46 10.41
CA SER A 31 -16.27 -22.73 9.15
C SER A 31 -15.15 -21.72 8.94
N ILE A 32 -13.95 -22.19 8.57
CA ILE A 32 -12.83 -21.31 8.17
C ILE A 32 -13.05 -20.75 6.76
N LYS A 33 -13.73 -21.49 5.87
CA LYS A 33 -13.99 -21.05 4.50
C LYS A 33 -14.95 -19.86 4.50
N GLU A 34 -14.60 -18.82 3.76
CA GLU A 34 -15.31 -17.54 3.66
C GLU A 34 -15.48 -16.76 4.98
N ALA A 35 -14.79 -17.17 6.06
CA ALA A 35 -14.81 -16.43 7.32
C ALA A 35 -14.03 -15.12 7.21
N THR A 36 -14.58 -14.06 7.81
CA THR A 36 -13.94 -12.75 7.83
C THR A 36 -12.85 -12.66 8.90
N VAL A 37 -12.01 -11.62 8.82
CA VAL A 37 -11.07 -11.26 9.89
C VAL A 37 -11.79 -11.08 11.23
N HIS A 38 -12.99 -10.50 11.24
CA HIS A 38 -13.79 -10.35 12.46
C HIS A 38 -14.17 -11.71 13.03
N ASP A 39 -14.62 -12.63 12.19
CA ASP A 39 -15.02 -13.98 12.62
C ASP A 39 -13.84 -14.76 13.19
N PHE A 40 -12.66 -14.66 12.57
CA PHE A 40 -11.43 -15.26 13.12
C PHE A 40 -11.07 -14.69 14.50
N ARG A 41 -11.17 -13.38 14.68
CA ARG A 41 -10.93 -12.75 15.98
C ARG A 41 -11.90 -13.24 17.05
N MET A 42 -13.19 -13.34 16.71
CA MET A 42 -14.21 -13.85 17.64
C MET A 42 -13.98 -15.33 17.96
N ALA A 43 -13.69 -16.16 16.95
CA ALA A 43 -13.37 -17.57 17.13
C ALA A 43 -12.11 -17.78 17.98
N PHE A 44 -11.10 -16.91 17.82
CA PHE A 44 -9.95 -16.86 18.70
C PHE A 44 -10.39 -16.51 20.14
N GLN A 45 -11.08 -15.40 20.37
CA GLN A 45 -11.49 -14.98 21.71
C GLN A 45 -12.33 -16.04 22.45
N GLN A 46 -13.20 -16.75 21.73
CA GLN A 46 -14.04 -17.82 22.25
C GLN A 46 -13.31 -19.17 22.39
N ASN A 47 -12.00 -19.23 22.10
CA ASN A 47 -11.19 -20.46 22.08
C ASN A 47 -11.71 -21.56 21.14
N LYS A 48 -12.51 -21.20 20.13
CA LYS A 48 -13.02 -22.12 19.11
C LYS A 48 -11.96 -22.45 18.05
N LEU A 49 -11.05 -21.51 17.80
CA LEU A 49 -9.95 -21.65 16.84
C LEU A 49 -8.64 -21.15 17.45
N THR A 50 -7.52 -21.70 17.01
CA THR A 50 -6.17 -21.20 17.32
C THR A 50 -5.47 -20.73 16.05
N SER A 51 -4.50 -19.83 16.18
CA SER A 51 -3.67 -19.37 15.06
C SER A 51 -3.01 -20.57 14.37
N ARG A 52 -2.43 -21.51 15.14
CA ARG A 52 -1.84 -22.74 14.60
C ARG A 52 -2.82 -23.54 13.73
N LYS A 53 -4.07 -23.72 14.19
CA LYS A 53 -5.09 -24.46 13.43
C LYS A 53 -5.47 -23.73 12.13
N LEU A 54 -5.60 -22.40 12.18
CA LEU A 54 -5.89 -21.58 11.00
C LEU A 54 -4.74 -21.65 9.97
N VAL A 55 -3.49 -21.53 10.41
CA VAL A 55 -2.31 -21.66 9.52
C VAL A 55 -2.23 -23.05 8.91
N ARG A 56 -2.46 -24.12 9.69
CA ARG A 56 -2.49 -25.50 9.16
C ARG A 56 -3.56 -25.69 8.08
N PHE A 57 -4.74 -25.12 8.27
CA PHE A 57 -5.80 -25.16 7.27
C PHE A 57 -5.33 -24.56 5.94
N TYR A 58 -4.80 -23.32 5.94
CA TYR A 58 -4.35 -22.67 4.71
C TYR A 58 -3.13 -23.33 4.08
N LEU A 59 -2.19 -23.87 4.88
CA LEU A 59 -1.09 -24.68 4.34
C LEU A 59 -1.61 -25.93 3.61
N GLY A 60 -2.68 -26.56 4.13
CA GLY A 60 -3.36 -27.68 3.46
C GLY A 60 -3.98 -27.28 2.12
N GLU A 61 -4.68 -26.13 2.08
CA GLU A 61 -5.25 -25.62 0.82
C GLU A 61 -4.16 -25.24 -0.19
N ILE A 62 -3.06 -24.61 0.25
CA ILE A 62 -1.90 -24.33 -0.60
C ILE A 62 -1.33 -25.63 -1.17
N HIS A 63 -1.11 -26.64 -0.33
CA HIS A 63 -0.59 -27.94 -0.80
C HIS A 63 -1.49 -28.60 -1.84
N LYS A 64 -2.82 -28.52 -1.65
CA LYS A 64 -3.80 -29.13 -2.54
C LYS A 64 -3.96 -28.38 -3.86
N LEU A 65 -4.03 -27.05 -3.82
CA LEU A 65 -4.47 -26.23 -4.96
C LEU A 65 -3.31 -25.57 -5.71
N ASN A 66 -2.21 -25.22 -5.02
CA ASN A 66 -1.12 -24.45 -5.60
C ASN A 66 -0.32 -25.19 -6.70
N PRO A 67 -0.22 -26.53 -6.77
CA PRO A 67 0.39 -27.21 -7.92
C PRO A 67 -0.28 -26.87 -9.26
N ILE A 68 -1.58 -26.53 -9.22
CA ILE A 68 -2.37 -26.12 -10.39
C ILE A 68 -2.40 -24.59 -10.50
N LEU A 69 -2.76 -23.90 -9.42
CA LEU A 69 -3.01 -22.45 -9.44
C LEU A 69 -1.74 -21.61 -9.49
N ARG A 70 -0.61 -22.12 -8.97
CA ARG A 70 0.69 -21.43 -8.89
C ARG A 70 0.61 -20.01 -8.32
N GLY A 71 -0.28 -19.78 -7.35
CA GLY A 71 -0.50 -18.48 -6.70
C GLY A 71 0.46 -18.16 -5.56
N VAL A 72 1.20 -19.15 -5.04
CA VAL A 72 2.17 -19.00 -3.95
C VAL A 72 3.53 -19.49 -4.44
N ILE A 73 4.52 -18.60 -4.52
CA ILE A 73 5.89 -18.93 -4.97
C ILE A 73 6.73 -19.58 -3.85
N GLU A 74 6.52 -19.15 -2.60
CA GLU A 74 7.24 -19.63 -1.43
C GLU A 74 6.34 -19.55 -0.19
N VAL A 75 6.53 -20.48 0.74
CA VAL A 75 5.88 -20.48 2.05
C VAL A 75 6.94 -20.28 3.13
N ASN A 76 6.69 -19.38 4.08
CA ASN A 76 7.60 -19.18 5.21
C ASN A 76 7.77 -20.50 6.00
N PRO A 77 8.99 -21.05 6.12
CA PRO A 77 9.21 -22.29 6.86
C PRO A 77 8.90 -22.16 8.36
N ASP A 78 8.90 -20.95 8.91
CA ASP A 78 8.59 -20.68 10.31
C ASP A 78 7.10 -20.33 10.54
N ALA A 79 6.22 -20.41 9.53
CA ALA A 79 4.81 -19.99 9.65
C ALA A 79 4.07 -20.65 10.84
N LEU A 80 4.26 -21.95 11.04
CA LEU A 80 3.66 -22.67 12.18
C LEU A 80 4.26 -22.27 13.52
N LEU A 81 5.56 -21.95 13.57
CA LEU A 81 6.23 -21.47 14.79
C LEU A 81 5.75 -20.07 15.17
N GLN A 82 5.57 -19.20 14.17
CA GLN A 82 5.00 -17.87 14.38
C GLN A 82 3.54 -17.95 14.87
N ALA A 83 2.75 -18.88 14.33
CA ALA A 83 1.39 -19.15 14.78
C ALA A 83 1.36 -19.65 16.25
N ASP A 84 2.24 -20.57 16.62
CA ASP A 84 2.37 -21.06 18.00
C ASP A 84 2.73 -19.92 18.97
N LYS A 85 3.63 -19.03 18.54
CA LYS A 85 4.00 -17.85 19.32
C LYS A 85 2.80 -16.91 19.50
N ALA A 86 2.00 -16.66 18.46
CA ALA A 86 0.80 -15.85 18.55
C ALA A 86 -0.24 -16.45 19.53
N ASP A 87 -0.43 -17.77 19.50
CA ASP A 87 -1.29 -18.48 20.45
C ASP A 87 -0.80 -18.36 21.90
N LYS A 88 0.52 -18.46 22.13
CA LYS A 88 1.14 -18.24 23.46
C LYS A 88 0.96 -16.80 23.97
N GLU A 89 1.22 -15.81 23.11
CA GLU A 89 1.06 -14.39 23.46
C GLU A 89 -0.38 -14.04 23.85
N LYS A 90 -1.36 -14.67 23.18
CA LYS A 90 -2.78 -14.54 23.52
C LYS A 90 -3.12 -15.21 24.85
N LYS A 91 -2.61 -16.42 25.12
CA LYS A 91 -2.80 -17.10 26.41
C LYS A 91 -2.23 -16.27 27.57
N ALA A 92 -1.10 -15.59 27.32
CA ALA A 92 -0.47 -14.68 28.28
C ALA A 92 -1.16 -13.30 28.39
N LYS A 93 -2.25 -13.05 27.65
CA LYS A 93 -2.97 -11.76 27.60
C LYS A 93 -2.04 -10.57 27.31
N SER A 94 -1.05 -10.78 26.44
CA SER A 94 -0.11 -9.72 26.02
C SER A 94 -0.85 -8.57 25.35
N LEU A 95 -0.41 -7.32 25.55
CA LEU A 95 -0.93 -6.14 24.86
C LEU A 95 -0.89 -6.29 23.33
N ARG A 96 0.09 -7.04 22.80
CA ARG A 96 0.21 -7.34 21.37
C ARG A 96 -0.95 -8.20 20.85
N SER A 97 -1.50 -9.07 21.69
CA SER A 97 -2.64 -9.94 21.34
C SER A 97 -3.96 -9.20 21.12
N LEU A 98 -4.03 -7.92 21.51
CA LEU A 98 -5.21 -7.06 21.32
C LEU A 98 -5.25 -6.41 19.92
N ARG A 99 -4.17 -6.53 19.13
CA ARG A 99 -4.09 -5.96 17.78
C ARG A 99 -4.98 -6.73 16.80
N GLY A 100 -5.57 -6.01 15.85
CA GLY A 100 -6.64 -6.51 14.97
C GLY A 100 -6.29 -7.75 14.13
N LEU A 101 -5.03 -7.96 13.77
CA LEU A 101 -4.59 -9.10 12.95
C LEU A 101 -3.77 -10.14 13.72
N HIS A 102 -3.75 -10.08 15.05
CA HIS A 102 -2.91 -10.97 15.86
C HIS A 102 -3.25 -12.46 15.61
N GLY A 103 -2.28 -13.22 15.10
CA GLY A 103 -2.42 -14.65 14.81
C GLY A 103 -3.15 -15.01 13.51
N ILE A 104 -3.49 -14.03 12.67
CA ILE A 104 -4.11 -14.29 11.36
C ILE A 104 -3.00 -14.38 10.28
N PRO A 105 -2.92 -15.46 9.48
CA PRO A 105 -1.94 -15.57 8.41
C PRO A 105 -2.25 -14.61 7.25
N ILE A 106 -1.20 -14.11 6.61
CA ILE A 106 -1.25 -13.27 5.41
C ILE A 106 -0.26 -13.80 4.37
N LEU A 107 -0.49 -13.46 3.10
CA LEU A 107 0.49 -13.62 2.03
C LEU A 107 1.07 -12.27 1.64
N LEU A 108 2.32 -12.26 1.20
CA LEU A 108 3.01 -11.08 0.70
C LEU A 108 3.42 -11.33 -0.75
N LYS A 109 3.43 -10.28 -1.56
CA LYS A 109 3.99 -10.34 -2.91
C LYS A 109 5.51 -10.50 -2.79
N ASP A 110 6.14 -11.32 -3.64
CA ASP A 110 7.57 -11.66 -3.59
C ASP A 110 8.53 -10.49 -3.91
N ASN A 111 8.01 -9.28 -4.14
CA ASN A 111 8.79 -8.05 -4.18
C ASN A 111 8.73 -7.23 -2.87
N ILE A 112 8.07 -7.76 -1.83
CA ILE A 112 7.99 -7.17 -0.49
C ILE A 112 9.02 -7.87 0.38
N ALA A 113 10.03 -7.10 0.80
CA ALA A 113 11.11 -7.59 1.65
C ALA A 113 10.59 -8.10 3.01
N THR A 114 11.03 -9.29 3.42
CA THR A 114 10.87 -9.82 4.78
C THR A 114 12.22 -10.27 5.31
N LYS A 115 12.60 -9.84 6.51
CA LYS A 115 13.82 -10.27 7.20
C LYS A 115 13.53 -11.55 7.97
N ASP A 116 13.08 -12.56 7.25
CA ASP A 116 12.90 -13.91 7.76
C ASP A 116 13.61 -14.92 6.84
N LYS A 117 13.11 -16.15 6.75
CA LYS A 117 13.71 -17.22 5.94
C LYS A 117 13.18 -17.27 4.51
N MET A 118 12.21 -16.44 4.15
CA MET A 118 11.70 -16.34 2.78
C MET A 118 12.67 -15.55 1.90
N ASN A 119 12.64 -15.84 0.60
CA ASN A 119 13.30 -15.00 -0.40
C ASN A 119 12.47 -13.73 -0.68
N THR A 120 13.10 -12.77 -1.33
CA THR A 120 12.41 -11.63 -1.96
C THR A 120 12.97 -11.49 -3.36
N THR A 121 12.41 -12.24 -4.31
CA THR A 121 13.02 -12.40 -5.64
C THR A 121 12.42 -11.48 -6.71
N ALA A 122 11.29 -10.84 -6.40
CA ALA A 122 10.45 -10.17 -7.40
C ALA A 122 10.13 -11.07 -8.63
N GLY A 123 10.07 -12.39 -8.42
CA GLY A 123 9.90 -13.40 -9.47
C GLY A 123 11.15 -13.70 -10.32
N SER A 124 12.34 -13.23 -9.92
CA SER A 124 13.58 -13.38 -10.68
C SER A 124 14.59 -14.33 -10.02
N PHE A 125 15.08 -15.31 -10.78
CA PHE A 125 16.15 -16.21 -10.33
C PHE A 125 17.44 -15.48 -9.95
N ALA A 126 17.68 -14.26 -10.47
CA ALA A 126 18.85 -13.47 -10.13
C ALA A 126 18.91 -13.05 -8.65
N LEU A 127 17.76 -13.00 -7.98
CA LEU A 127 17.63 -12.60 -6.58
C LEU A 127 17.38 -13.80 -5.64
N LEU A 128 17.39 -15.04 -6.17
CA LEU A 128 17.24 -16.23 -5.34
C LEU A 128 18.39 -16.32 -4.33
N LYS A 129 18.06 -16.58 -3.05
CA LYS A 129 18.98 -16.54 -1.90
C LYS A 129 19.53 -15.17 -1.52
N SER A 130 19.04 -14.09 -2.14
CA SER A 130 19.35 -12.74 -1.67
C SER A 130 18.68 -12.50 -0.31
N VAL A 131 19.48 -12.26 0.72
CA VAL A 131 18.97 -11.93 2.06
C VAL A 131 18.79 -10.43 2.17
N VAL A 132 17.55 -9.98 2.33
CA VAL A 132 17.27 -8.56 2.56
C VAL A 132 17.77 -8.14 3.95
N PRO A 133 18.35 -6.94 4.12
CA PRO A 133 18.91 -6.53 5.40
C PRO A 133 17.84 -6.22 6.48
N ARG A 134 16.59 -6.02 6.06
CA ARG A 134 15.42 -5.62 6.87
C ARG A 134 14.11 -5.90 6.13
N ASP A 135 13.01 -5.90 6.88
CA ASP A 135 11.64 -5.92 6.32
C ASP A 135 11.39 -4.70 5.41
N ALA A 136 10.36 -4.79 4.58
CA ALA A 136 9.92 -3.71 3.72
C ALA A 136 9.63 -2.42 4.51
N GLY A 137 9.92 -1.28 3.89
CA GLY A 137 9.53 0.02 4.44
C GLY A 137 8.01 0.11 4.59
N VAL A 138 7.56 0.75 5.66
CA VAL A 138 6.16 1.06 5.92
C VAL A 138 5.92 2.56 5.77
N ASN A 139 4.71 2.93 5.38
CA ASN A 139 4.33 4.34 5.30
C ASN A 139 4.36 4.97 6.71
N PRO A 140 5.06 6.11 6.92
CA PRO A 140 5.24 6.70 8.25
C PRO A 140 3.98 7.35 8.81
N TYR A 141 2.97 7.65 7.98
CA TYR A 141 1.69 8.23 8.42
C TYR A 141 0.66 7.16 8.77
N VAL A 142 0.60 6.08 7.99
CA VAL A 142 -0.32 4.95 8.23
C VAL A 142 0.47 3.66 8.03
N LEU A 143 0.92 3.05 9.14
CA LEU A 143 1.83 1.88 9.08
C LEU A 143 1.28 0.67 8.32
N SER A 144 -0.05 0.57 8.17
CA SER A 144 -0.70 -0.48 7.39
C SER A 144 -0.86 -0.14 5.90
N ALA A 145 -0.59 1.10 5.49
CA ALA A 145 -0.65 1.53 4.10
C ALA A 145 0.69 1.28 3.40
N THR A 146 0.62 1.10 2.07
CA THR A 146 1.82 1.01 1.24
C THR A 146 2.53 2.36 1.20
N PRO A 147 3.87 2.42 1.23
CA PRO A 147 4.63 3.62 0.91
C PRO A 147 4.77 3.84 -0.61
N CYS A 148 4.10 3.04 -1.45
CA CYS A 148 4.38 2.88 -2.89
C CYS A 148 5.86 2.56 -3.15
N GLY A 149 6.37 2.78 -4.37
CA GLY A 149 7.74 2.45 -4.75
C GLY A 149 8.00 2.74 -6.22
N SER A 150 9.19 2.42 -6.74
CA SER A 150 10.29 1.71 -6.07
C SER A 150 11.16 2.55 -5.14
N SER A 151 11.13 3.89 -5.21
CA SER A 151 11.92 4.77 -4.31
C SER A 151 11.28 4.95 -2.92
N SER A 152 10.70 3.88 -2.36
CA SER A 152 9.97 3.90 -1.08
C SER A 152 10.85 4.36 0.08
N GLY A 153 12.06 3.79 0.18
CA GLY A 153 13.02 4.16 1.23
C GLY A 153 13.39 5.64 1.20
N SER A 154 13.59 6.23 0.02
CA SER A 154 13.89 7.65 -0.15
C SER A 154 12.74 8.51 0.38
N ALA A 155 11.51 8.24 -0.04
CA ALA A 155 10.34 8.98 0.42
C ALA A 155 10.08 8.83 1.93
N ILE A 156 10.16 7.61 2.47
CA ILE A 156 10.03 7.34 3.92
C ILE A 156 11.10 8.11 4.70
N SER A 157 12.36 8.09 4.25
CA SER A 157 13.46 8.73 4.97
C SER A 157 13.28 10.23 5.12
N VAL A 158 12.74 10.88 4.09
CA VAL A 158 12.47 12.32 4.09
C VAL A 158 11.23 12.64 4.91
N ALA A 159 10.16 11.87 4.75
CA ALA A 159 8.91 12.05 5.49
C ALA A 159 9.09 11.89 7.00
N ALA A 160 9.91 10.91 7.42
CA ALA A 160 10.18 10.62 8.82
C ALA A 160 11.41 11.37 9.39
N ASN A 161 11.92 12.40 8.71
CA ASN A 161 13.10 13.19 9.12
C ASN A 161 14.36 12.36 9.40
N LEU A 162 14.53 11.22 8.73
CA LEU A 162 15.75 10.40 8.79
C LEU A 162 16.86 10.99 7.91
N ALA A 163 16.49 11.81 6.92
CA ALA A 163 17.40 12.57 6.07
C ALA A 163 16.83 13.96 5.75
N ALA A 164 17.72 14.92 5.48
CA ALA A 164 17.33 16.27 5.06
C ALA A 164 16.66 16.23 3.67
N VAL A 165 17.30 15.54 2.72
CA VAL A 165 16.88 15.35 1.33
C VAL A 165 17.26 13.95 0.86
N SER A 166 16.67 13.48 -0.24
CA SER A 166 17.04 12.20 -0.85
C SER A 166 16.90 12.25 -2.38
N LEU A 167 17.39 11.20 -3.05
CA LEU A 167 17.20 10.97 -4.48
C LEU A 167 16.37 9.72 -4.70
N GLY A 168 15.56 9.72 -5.75
CA GLY A 168 14.88 8.55 -6.29
C GLY A 168 15.18 8.37 -7.77
N THR A 169 14.78 7.23 -8.31
CA THR A 169 14.81 6.97 -9.75
C THR A 169 13.41 6.66 -10.24
N GLU A 170 13.10 7.06 -11.47
CA GLU A 170 11.79 6.78 -12.05
C GLU A 170 11.89 6.35 -13.50
N THR A 171 11.29 5.19 -13.77
CA THR A 171 10.89 4.72 -15.10
C THR A 171 9.42 5.07 -15.37
N MET A 172 8.55 4.76 -14.40
CA MET A 172 7.13 5.09 -14.41
C MET A 172 6.62 5.16 -12.96
N GLY A 173 6.39 6.36 -12.43
CA GLY A 173 5.86 6.57 -11.08
C GLY A 173 6.81 6.35 -9.90
N SER A 174 8.00 5.75 -10.06
CA SER A 174 8.88 5.39 -8.94
C SER A 174 9.50 6.54 -8.12
N ILE A 175 9.36 7.80 -8.52
CA ILE A 175 9.60 9.02 -7.71
C ILE A 175 8.26 9.60 -7.27
N LEU A 176 7.34 9.83 -8.20
CA LEU A 176 6.09 10.55 -7.95
C LEU A 176 5.14 9.78 -7.03
N CYS A 177 4.99 8.47 -7.24
CA CYS A 177 4.11 7.62 -6.44
C CYS A 177 4.56 7.52 -4.98
N PRO A 178 5.80 7.11 -4.64
CA PRO A 178 6.21 7.10 -3.23
C PRO A 178 6.23 8.51 -2.62
N SER A 179 6.48 9.56 -3.40
CA SER A 179 6.40 10.93 -2.87
C SER A 179 4.96 11.30 -2.47
N HIS A 180 3.98 10.99 -3.32
CA HIS A 180 2.56 11.17 -3.03
C HIS A 180 2.11 10.36 -1.80
N PHE A 181 2.43 9.07 -1.76
CA PHE A 181 1.99 8.18 -0.68
C PHE A 181 2.59 8.55 0.69
N ASN A 182 3.79 9.14 0.73
CA ASN A 182 4.46 9.52 1.96
C ASN A 182 4.44 11.04 2.22
N SER A 183 3.53 11.79 1.56
CA SER A 183 3.34 13.24 1.78
C SER A 183 4.64 14.06 1.69
N VAL A 184 5.42 13.82 0.63
CA VAL A 184 6.65 14.59 0.32
C VAL A 184 6.65 15.04 -1.14
N VAL A 185 7.54 15.97 -1.48
CA VAL A 185 7.72 16.48 -2.84
C VAL A 185 8.70 15.59 -3.59
N GLY A 186 8.30 15.11 -4.76
CA GLY A 186 9.17 14.42 -5.71
C GLY A 186 9.17 15.13 -7.05
N ILE A 187 10.35 15.31 -7.64
CA ILE A 187 10.48 15.83 -9.02
C ILE A 187 11.02 14.72 -9.89
N LYS A 188 10.24 14.30 -10.90
CA LYS A 188 10.71 13.48 -12.01
C LYS A 188 11.15 14.39 -13.16
N PRO A 189 12.45 14.65 -13.37
CA PRO A 189 12.85 15.56 -14.43
C PRO A 189 12.64 14.97 -15.83
N THR A 190 12.86 15.79 -16.85
CA THR A 190 12.94 15.34 -18.24
C THR A 190 14.08 14.34 -18.40
N VAL A 191 13.87 13.27 -19.16
CA VAL A 191 14.89 12.26 -19.41
C VAL A 191 16.14 12.92 -20.01
N GLY A 192 17.29 12.68 -19.38
CA GLY A 192 18.56 13.28 -19.74
C GLY A 192 18.90 14.58 -19.00
N LEU A 193 17.97 15.23 -18.30
CA LEU A 193 18.31 16.45 -17.56
C LEU A 193 19.31 16.16 -16.42
N THR A 194 19.21 14.97 -15.82
CA THR A 194 20.14 14.39 -14.85
C THR A 194 20.78 13.14 -15.45
N SER A 195 22.07 12.92 -15.18
CA SER A 195 22.79 11.74 -15.66
C SER A 195 22.28 10.46 -14.99
N ARG A 196 22.10 9.39 -15.77
CA ARG A 196 21.88 8.03 -15.25
C ARG A 196 23.17 7.19 -15.18
N ALA A 197 24.34 7.78 -15.46
CA ALA A 197 25.60 7.02 -15.41
C ALA A 197 25.84 6.47 -13.99
N GLY A 198 26.05 5.16 -13.88
CA GLY A 198 26.23 4.47 -12.59
C GLY A 198 24.93 4.08 -11.89
N VAL A 199 23.76 4.32 -12.50
CA VAL A 199 22.46 3.84 -12.00
C VAL A 199 22.09 2.53 -12.71
N VAL A 200 21.63 1.53 -11.94
CA VAL A 200 21.12 0.28 -12.52
C VAL A 200 19.86 0.58 -13.33
N PRO A 201 19.84 0.32 -14.65
CA PRO A 201 18.76 0.75 -15.53
C PRO A 201 17.56 -0.20 -15.51
N ILE A 202 16.40 0.33 -15.91
CA ILE A 202 15.23 -0.44 -16.35
C ILE A 202 14.95 -0.11 -17.82
N SER A 203 14.75 1.17 -18.15
CA SER A 203 14.48 1.65 -19.50
C SER A 203 15.24 2.94 -19.79
N PRO A 204 16.27 2.94 -20.66
CA PRO A 204 17.02 4.16 -20.97
C PRO A 204 16.17 5.23 -21.67
N ARG A 205 14.94 4.90 -22.11
CA ARG A 205 13.99 5.84 -22.71
C ARG A 205 13.18 6.62 -21.68
N GLN A 206 13.08 6.12 -20.45
CA GLN A 206 12.20 6.67 -19.41
C GLN A 206 12.95 6.99 -18.11
N ASP A 207 14.02 6.25 -17.84
CA ASP A 207 14.78 6.36 -16.61
C ASP A 207 15.38 7.75 -16.42
N THR A 208 15.19 8.27 -15.21
CA THR A 208 15.79 9.51 -14.75
C THR A 208 16.01 9.48 -13.24
N VAL A 209 16.96 10.28 -12.75
CA VAL A 209 17.22 10.50 -11.32
C VAL A 209 16.60 11.83 -10.92
N GLY A 210 15.89 11.86 -9.80
CA GLY A 210 15.24 13.09 -9.33
C GLY A 210 15.21 13.22 -7.81
N PRO A 211 15.04 14.45 -7.30
CA PRO A 211 14.99 14.71 -5.87
C PRO A 211 13.66 14.31 -5.25
N ILE A 212 13.73 13.83 -4.00
CA ILE A 212 12.59 13.63 -3.10
C ILE A 212 12.91 14.38 -1.80
N CYS A 213 12.09 15.39 -1.45
CA CYS A 213 12.33 16.32 -0.34
C CYS A 213 11.00 16.71 0.34
N ARG A 214 11.03 17.34 1.53
CA ARG A 214 9.79 17.80 2.21
C ARG A 214 9.19 19.04 1.56
N THR A 215 10.00 19.89 0.93
CA THR A 215 9.56 21.15 0.33
C THR A 215 9.97 21.25 -1.14
N VAL A 216 9.23 22.06 -1.91
CA VAL A 216 9.60 22.39 -3.30
C VAL A 216 10.95 23.11 -3.36
N SER A 217 11.23 23.97 -2.38
CA SER A 217 12.51 24.69 -2.30
C SER A 217 13.68 23.71 -2.22
N ASP A 218 13.63 22.76 -1.27
CA ASP A 218 14.68 21.74 -1.10
C ASP A 218 14.83 20.88 -2.37
N ALA A 219 13.71 20.46 -2.97
CA ALA A 219 13.75 19.66 -4.19
C ALA A 219 14.42 20.41 -5.35
N VAL A 220 14.17 21.71 -5.48
CA VAL A 220 14.79 22.55 -6.51
C VAL A 220 16.28 22.78 -6.24
N GLU A 221 16.69 22.99 -4.99
CA GLU A 221 18.11 23.11 -4.60
C GLU A 221 18.88 21.84 -4.96
N VAL A 222 18.32 20.67 -4.65
CA VAL A 222 18.93 19.38 -5.02
C VAL A 222 18.95 19.21 -6.53
N LEU A 223 17.88 19.59 -7.24
CA LEU A 223 17.82 19.51 -8.69
C LEU A 223 18.96 20.33 -9.32
N ASP A 224 19.18 21.56 -8.88
CA ASP A 224 20.25 22.43 -9.40
C ASP A 224 21.65 21.83 -9.26
N VAL A 225 21.88 21.02 -8.23
CA VAL A 225 23.16 20.33 -8.02
C VAL A 225 23.35 19.14 -8.99
N ILE A 226 22.28 18.42 -9.34
CA ILE A 226 22.37 17.15 -10.08
C ILE A 226 22.10 17.27 -11.58
N VAL A 227 21.56 18.40 -12.05
CA VAL A 227 21.35 18.64 -13.49
C VAL A 227 22.67 18.94 -14.19
N GLY A 228 22.84 18.42 -15.41
CA GLY A 228 24.05 18.73 -16.18
C GLY A 228 24.36 17.77 -17.30
N PHE A 229 25.35 18.15 -18.09
CA PHE A 229 25.93 17.28 -19.10
C PHE A 229 26.86 16.24 -18.48
N ASP A 230 26.71 14.98 -18.88
CA ASP A 230 27.63 13.89 -18.56
C ASP A 230 27.98 13.12 -19.83
N LYS A 231 29.27 13.09 -20.17
CA LYS A 231 29.79 12.37 -21.35
C LYS A 231 29.48 10.87 -21.34
N ARG A 232 29.22 10.28 -20.16
CA ARG A 232 28.90 8.86 -19.98
C ARG A 232 27.44 8.54 -20.28
N ASP A 233 26.57 9.56 -20.30
CA ASP A 233 25.14 9.41 -20.58
C ASP A 233 24.70 10.32 -21.72
N LYS A 234 24.58 9.73 -22.91
CA LYS A 234 24.28 10.45 -24.15
C LYS A 234 22.97 11.24 -24.10
N ALA A 235 22.01 10.84 -23.25
CA ALA A 235 20.73 11.55 -23.10
C ALA A 235 20.94 12.99 -22.59
N THR A 236 22.00 13.24 -21.81
CA THR A 236 22.27 14.55 -21.21
C THR A 236 22.78 15.59 -22.20
N ARG A 237 23.29 15.18 -23.36
CA ARG A 237 23.84 16.08 -24.37
C ARG A 237 22.81 17.08 -24.89
N THR A 238 21.60 16.62 -25.14
CA THR A 238 20.52 17.48 -25.65
C THR A 238 19.83 18.22 -24.50
N ALA A 239 19.54 17.52 -23.40
CA ALA A 239 18.79 18.08 -22.28
C ALA A 239 19.54 19.21 -21.55
N SER A 240 20.87 19.12 -21.43
CA SER A 240 21.68 20.15 -20.76
C SER A 240 21.58 21.54 -21.39
N LYS A 241 21.23 21.64 -22.67
CA LYS A 241 21.01 22.92 -23.37
C LYS A 241 19.80 23.70 -22.83
N TYR A 242 18.87 23.00 -22.18
CA TYR A 242 17.65 23.59 -21.62
C TYR A 242 17.79 23.91 -20.12
N ILE A 243 18.97 23.70 -19.53
CA ILE A 243 19.22 24.11 -18.15
C ILE A 243 19.28 25.66 -18.13
N PRO A 244 18.43 26.32 -17.33
CA PRO A 244 18.38 27.77 -17.25
C PRO A 244 19.69 28.32 -16.70
N ARG A 245 20.17 29.43 -17.29
CA ARG A 245 21.32 30.15 -16.75
C ARG A 245 20.96 30.66 -15.35
N GLY A 246 21.73 30.25 -14.34
CA GLY A 246 21.45 30.56 -12.93
C GLY A 246 20.59 29.52 -12.19
N GLY A 247 20.28 28.39 -12.81
CA GLY A 247 19.58 27.27 -12.16
C GLY A 247 18.06 27.46 -12.05
N TYR A 248 17.38 26.47 -11.49
CA TYR A 248 15.94 26.42 -11.30
C TYR A 248 15.49 27.17 -10.04
N LYS A 249 16.38 27.37 -9.05
CA LYS A 249 16.08 28.12 -7.83
C LYS A 249 15.49 29.52 -8.11
N GLN A 250 15.92 30.16 -9.20
CA GLN A 250 15.41 31.47 -9.62
C GLN A 250 13.89 31.49 -9.88
N PHE A 251 13.25 30.33 -10.08
CA PHE A 251 11.82 30.20 -10.33
C PHE A 251 10.98 29.93 -9.06
N LEU A 252 11.61 29.87 -7.88
CA LEU A 252 10.89 29.81 -6.61
C LEU A 252 10.19 31.15 -6.35
N ASN A 253 8.92 31.23 -6.74
CA ASN A 253 8.11 32.43 -6.65
C ASN A 253 6.78 32.10 -5.97
N ALA A 254 6.51 32.73 -4.82
CA ALA A 254 5.28 32.56 -4.06
C ALA A 254 4.01 32.90 -4.88
N ASN A 255 4.13 33.82 -5.85
CA ASN A 255 3.06 34.22 -6.75
C ASN A 255 3.13 33.51 -8.11
N GLY A 256 3.87 32.41 -8.21
CA GLY A 256 4.17 31.72 -9.48
C GLY A 256 2.94 31.26 -10.25
N LEU A 257 1.81 31.04 -9.56
CA LEU A 257 0.52 30.64 -10.13
C LEU A 257 -0.21 31.77 -10.86
N LYS A 258 0.06 33.04 -10.53
CA LYS A 258 -0.67 34.19 -11.10
C LYS A 258 -0.55 34.20 -12.62
N GLY A 259 -1.70 34.15 -13.29
CA GLY A 259 -1.79 34.15 -14.75
C GLY A 259 -1.40 32.84 -15.44
N LYS A 260 -1.05 31.78 -14.69
CA LYS A 260 -0.77 30.46 -15.29
C LYS A 260 -2.07 29.77 -15.69
N ARG A 261 -2.04 29.08 -16.82
CA ARG A 261 -3.16 28.25 -17.30
C ARG A 261 -2.84 26.78 -17.00
N LEU A 262 -3.68 26.11 -16.22
CA LEU A 262 -3.48 24.72 -15.83
C LEU A 262 -4.64 23.88 -16.35
N GLY A 263 -4.34 22.82 -17.10
CA GLY A 263 -5.35 21.89 -17.61
C GLY A 263 -5.61 20.76 -16.61
N ILE A 264 -6.89 20.45 -16.37
CA ILE A 264 -7.32 19.33 -15.51
C ILE A 264 -7.73 18.18 -16.41
N VAL A 265 -7.10 17.02 -16.23
CA VAL A 265 -7.35 15.81 -17.02
C VAL A 265 -8.22 14.86 -16.20
N ARG A 266 -9.51 14.78 -16.52
CA ARG A 266 -10.46 13.91 -15.78
C ARG A 266 -10.69 12.53 -16.42
N ASN A 267 -10.10 12.29 -17.59
CA ASN A 267 -10.21 11.02 -18.32
C ASN A 267 -8.82 10.44 -18.60
N PRO A 268 -8.52 9.20 -18.18
CA PRO A 268 -9.39 8.29 -17.42
C PRO A 268 -9.75 8.85 -16.02
N PRO A 269 -10.87 8.41 -15.44
CA PRO A 269 -11.31 8.91 -14.14
C PRO A 269 -10.27 8.61 -13.06
N TYR A 270 -10.12 9.53 -12.13
CA TYR A 270 -9.27 9.32 -10.96
C TYR A 270 -9.79 8.13 -10.15
N MET A 271 -8.89 7.22 -9.81
CA MET A 271 -9.20 6.03 -9.02
C MET A 271 -9.27 6.41 -7.54
N PHE A 272 -10.42 6.91 -7.10
CA PHE A 272 -10.71 7.15 -5.69
C PHE A 272 -11.36 5.91 -5.07
N GLU A 273 -11.06 5.64 -3.81
CA GLU A 273 -11.80 4.61 -3.07
C GLU A 273 -13.22 5.10 -2.78
N ASN A 274 -14.22 4.23 -2.96
CA ASN A 274 -15.66 4.55 -2.95
C ASN A 274 -16.20 5.16 -1.63
N VAL A 275 -15.42 5.18 -0.55
CA VAL A 275 -15.79 5.71 0.77
C VAL A 275 -14.82 6.80 1.25
N SER A 276 -14.02 7.36 0.35
CA SER A 276 -12.91 8.25 0.73
C SER A 276 -13.27 9.74 0.67
N VAL A 277 -12.58 10.53 1.49
CA VAL A 277 -12.56 12.01 1.43
C VAL A 277 -11.72 12.55 0.25
N GLN A 278 -11.13 11.65 -0.56
CA GLN A 278 -10.19 12.00 -1.62
C GLN A 278 -10.82 12.88 -2.71
N PRO A 279 -12.05 12.62 -3.21
CA PRO A 279 -12.66 13.50 -4.21
C PRO A 279 -12.82 14.93 -3.70
N GLN A 280 -13.24 15.12 -2.45
CA GLN A 280 -13.42 16.45 -1.86
C GLN A 280 -12.09 17.18 -1.68
N VAL A 281 -11.06 16.49 -1.20
CA VAL A 281 -9.70 17.05 -1.07
C VAL A 281 -9.13 17.41 -2.43
N PHE A 282 -9.34 16.55 -3.43
CA PHE A 282 -8.88 16.78 -4.79
C PHE A 282 -9.53 18.02 -5.41
N GLU A 283 -10.85 18.18 -5.29
CA GLU A 283 -11.55 19.40 -5.74
C GLU A 283 -11.10 20.65 -4.94
N HIS A 284 -10.82 20.50 -3.64
CA HIS A 284 -10.31 21.61 -2.82
C HIS A 284 -8.96 22.15 -3.33
N HIS A 285 -8.09 21.30 -3.87
CA HIS A 285 -6.84 21.75 -4.49
C HIS A 285 -7.08 22.70 -5.69
N PHE A 286 -8.13 22.49 -6.48
CA PHE A 286 -8.47 23.40 -7.57
C PHE A 286 -8.90 24.78 -7.07
N HIS A 287 -9.60 24.85 -5.94
CA HIS A 287 -9.90 26.12 -5.30
C HIS A 287 -8.63 26.85 -4.86
N THR A 288 -7.69 26.12 -4.25
CA THR A 288 -6.39 26.67 -3.84
C THR A 288 -5.62 27.23 -5.05
N LEU A 289 -5.58 26.50 -6.17
CA LEU A 289 -4.91 26.95 -7.40
C LEU A 289 -5.56 28.22 -7.98
N ARG A 290 -6.90 28.30 -8.00
CA ARG A 290 -7.62 29.50 -8.46
C ARG A 290 -7.37 30.70 -7.55
N GLN A 291 -7.36 30.51 -6.23
CA GLN A 291 -7.03 31.57 -5.27
C GLN A 291 -5.60 32.08 -5.45
N GLY A 292 -4.66 31.21 -5.85
CA GLY A 292 -3.31 31.58 -6.26
C GLY A 292 -3.22 32.36 -7.59
N GLY A 293 -4.36 32.61 -8.26
CA GLY A 293 -4.43 33.37 -9.50
C GLY A 293 -4.23 32.54 -10.78
N ALA A 294 -4.30 31.21 -10.69
CA ALA A 294 -4.26 30.35 -11.86
C ALA A 294 -5.63 30.26 -12.57
N VAL A 295 -5.60 30.18 -13.89
CA VAL A 295 -6.77 29.89 -14.73
C VAL A 295 -6.83 28.38 -14.96
N LEU A 296 -7.85 27.72 -14.44
CA LEU A 296 -8.03 26.27 -14.62
C LEU A 296 -8.90 25.98 -15.85
N VAL A 297 -8.40 25.13 -16.74
CA VAL A 297 -9.12 24.63 -17.92
C VAL A 297 -9.53 23.19 -17.61
N ASP A 298 -10.81 22.98 -17.34
CA ASP A 298 -11.31 21.66 -16.96
C ASP A 298 -11.58 20.77 -18.19
N HIS A 299 -11.65 19.46 -17.97
CA HIS A 299 -11.89 18.44 -19.00
C HIS A 299 -10.88 18.47 -20.16
N LEU A 300 -9.61 18.79 -19.88
CA LEU A 300 -8.55 18.68 -20.86
C LEU A 300 -8.43 17.23 -21.33
N LYS A 301 -8.60 17.02 -22.64
CA LYS A 301 -8.39 15.72 -23.28
C LYS A 301 -6.93 15.60 -23.70
N ILE A 302 -6.25 14.58 -23.18
CA ILE A 302 -4.96 14.16 -23.71
C ILE A 302 -5.23 13.14 -24.81
N ALA A 303 -4.77 13.44 -26.02
CA ALA A 303 -4.91 12.52 -27.15
C ALA A 303 -4.20 11.19 -26.84
N ASN A 304 -4.84 10.07 -27.16
CA ASN A 304 -4.30 8.72 -26.97
C ASN A 304 -3.87 8.40 -25.52
N ILE A 305 -4.52 9.00 -24.52
CA ILE A 305 -4.21 8.72 -23.11
C ILE A 305 -4.47 7.25 -22.75
N ASP A 306 -5.50 6.65 -23.32
CA ASP A 306 -5.84 5.24 -23.09
C ASP A 306 -4.77 4.31 -23.65
N VAL A 307 -4.16 4.67 -24.78
CA VAL A 307 -3.01 3.94 -25.35
C VAL A 307 -1.76 4.12 -24.47
N SER A 308 -1.57 5.30 -23.91
CA SER A 308 -0.40 5.63 -23.08
C SER A 308 -0.45 4.97 -21.70
N LEU A 309 -1.65 4.64 -21.22
CA LEU A 309 -1.90 4.00 -19.92
C LEU A 309 -2.27 2.52 -20.05
N ALA A 310 -2.43 2.00 -21.27
CA ALA A 310 -2.66 0.58 -21.49
C ALA A 310 -1.48 -0.23 -20.92
N PRO A 311 -1.76 -1.33 -20.20
CA PRO A 311 -0.69 -2.26 -19.83
C PRO A 311 -0.01 -2.76 -21.11
N PRO A 312 1.31 -2.97 -21.10
CA PRO A 312 2.01 -3.55 -22.24
C PRO A 312 1.39 -4.91 -22.57
N GLU A 313 1.11 -5.16 -23.85
CA GLU A 313 0.76 -6.49 -24.38
C GLU A 313 1.86 -7.52 -24.15
#